data_AF-A0A6V7YA56-F1
#
_entry.id   AF-A0A6V7YA56-F1
#
_cell.length_a   1.000
_cell.length_b   1.000
_cell.length_c   1.000
_cell.angle_alpha   90.00
_cell.angle_beta   90.00
_cell.angle_gamma   90.00
#
_symmetry.space_group_name_H-M   'P 1'
#
loop_
_entity.id
_entity.type
_entity.pdbx_description
1 polymer ?
#
loop_
_entity_poly.entity_id
_entity_poly.type
_entity_poly.pdbx_seq_one_letter_code
_entity_poly.pdbx_strand_id
1 'polypeptide(L)'
;MLTNGGDKFSKICCCYNHSLELNDIIIEHIEASKDLSRMAKEIKLSKVQGPIILSERAENIKIVVENNNLKSKKYQLSNKHNPKLKFSIYNKHVHEEEFDFEIKKIF
;
A
#
# COMPACT_ATOMS: atom_id res chain seq x y z
N MET A 1 22.68 13.58 27.63
CA MET A 1 23.24 12.97 26.40
C MET A 1 22.05 12.55 25.53
N LEU A 2 21.89 13.19 24.36
CA LEU A 2 20.79 12.99 23.40
C LEU A 2 20.91 11.61 22.75
N THR A 3 19.94 10.72 22.95
CA THR A 3 19.80 9.52 22.10
C THR A 3 19.06 9.92 20.84
N ASN A 4 19.81 10.09 19.74
CA ASN A 4 19.31 10.44 18.42
C ASN A 4 18.16 9.53 18.00
N GLY A 5 17.00 10.15 17.73
CA GLY A 5 15.81 9.54 17.15
C GLY A 5 16.10 8.87 15.80
N GLY A 6 16.48 7.61 15.85
CA GLY A 6 16.53 6.73 14.70
C GLY A 6 15.17 6.08 14.50
N ASP A 7 14.19 6.83 14.00
CA ASP A 7 12.91 6.31 13.54
C ASP A 7 13.14 5.55 12.21
N LYS A 8 13.87 4.43 12.30
CA LYS A 8 14.15 3.51 11.19
C LYS A 8 12.93 2.61 11.00
N PHE A 9 11.79 3.18 10.60
CA PHE A 9 10.72 2.36 10.04
C PHE A 9 11.20 1.85 8.68
N SER A 10 11.58 0.57 8.67
CA SER A 10 12.11 -0.16 7.53
C SER A 10 11.16 -0.08 6.35
N LYS A 11 11.65 0.42 5.21
CA LYS A 11 11.03 0.16 3.92
C LYS A 11 11.05 -1.34 3.68
N ILE A 12 9.88 -1.94 3.47
CA ILE A 12 9.78 -3.36 3.16
C ILE A 12 9.62 -3.48 1.65
N CYS A 13 10.46 -4.29 1.01
CA CYS A 13 10.37 -4.62 -0.40
C CYS A 13 10.32 -6.14 -0.53
N CYS A 14 9.22 -6.67 -1.05
CA CYS A 14 9.06 -8.10 -1.27
C CYS A 14 8.90 -8.35 -2.78
N CYS A 15 9.76 -9.22 -3.32
CA CYS A 15 9.95 -9.40 -4.76
C CYS A 15 9.81 -10.85 -5.22
N TYR A 16 8.80 -11.62 -4.77
CA TYR A 16 8.57 -12.98 -5.30
C TYR A 16 7.11 -13.41 -5.15
N ASN A 17 6.46 -13.83 -6.25
CA ASN A 17 5.18 -14.56 -6.36
C ASN A 17 4.31 -14.55 -5.09
N HIS A 18 3.86 -13.37 -4.67
CA HIS A 18 3.01 -13.27 -3.49
C HIS A 18 1.59 -13.67 -3.84
N SER A 19 0.95 -14.46 -2.96
CA SER A 19 -0.48 -14.75 -3.09
C SER A 19 -1.28 -13.48 -2.85
N LEU A 20 -2.43 -13.37 -3.52
CA LEU A 20 -3.43 -12.33 -3.29
C LEU A 20 -3.77 -12.16 -1.79
N GLU A 21 -3.74 -13.25 -1.04
CA GLU A 21 -4.00 -13.29 0.40
C GLU A 21 -3.11 -12.36 1.22
N LEU A 22 -1.83 -12.21 0.88
CA LEU A 22 -0.93 -11.31 1.62
C LEU A 22 -1.37 -9.86 1.45
N ASN A 23 -1.82 -9.49 0.25
CA ASN A 23 -2.31 -8.15 0.02
C ASN A 23 -3.57 -7.87 0.84
N ASP A 24 -4.52 -8.81 0.83
CA ASP A 24 -5.79 -8.67 1.55
C ASP A 24 -5.52 -8.52 3.05
N ILE A 25 -4.60 -9.32 3.61
CA ILE A 25 -4.17 -9.19 5.01
C ILE A 25 -3.57 -7.81 5.30
N ILE A 26 -2.74 -7.26 4.40
CA ILE A 26 -2.15 -5.93 4.60
C ILE A 26 -3.23 -4.84 4.57
N ILE A 27 -4.16 -4.91 3.62
CA ILE A 27 -5.26 -3.94 3.50
C ILE A 27 -6.18 -4.02 4.72
N GLU A 28 -6.61 -5.22 5.11
CA GLU A 28 -7.44 -5.44 6.30
C GLU A 28 -6.75 -4.91 7.55
N HIS A 29 -5.45 -5.19 7.71
CA HIS A 29 -4.66 -4.70 8.83
C HIS A 29 -4.63 -3.16 8.87
N ILE A 30 -4.43 -2.49 7.73
CA ILE A 30 -4.45 -1.03 7.63
C ILE A 30 -5.81 -0.45 8.04
N GLU A 31 -6.91 -1.08 7.67
CA GLU A 31 -8.25 -0.54 7.95
C GLU A 31 -8.72 -0.80 9.37
N ALA A 32 -8.51 -2.01 9.87
CA ALA A 32 -9.16 -2.52 11.07
C ALA A 32 -8.26 -2.47 12.32
N SER A 33 -6.95 -2.32 12.18
CA SER A 33 -6.07 -2.30 13.36
C SER A 33 -6.23 -1.02 14.17
N LYS A 34 -6.32 -1.18 15.49
CA LYS A 34 -6.34 -0.05 16.43
C LYS A 34 -4.95 0.54 16.68
N ASP A 35 -3.92 -0.28 16.52
CA ASP A 35 -2.53 0.12 16.66
C ASP A 35 -1.79 -0.12 15.35
N LEU A 36 -1.38 0.97 14.71
CA LEU A 36 -0.56 1.00 13.51
C LEU A 36 0.74 1.77 13.76
N SER A 37 1.13 1.97 15.02
CA SER A 37 2.35 2.69 15.41
C SER A 37 3.61 2.00 14.88
N ARG A 38 3.56 0.66 14.74
CA ARG A 38 4.67 -0.18 14.26
C ARG A 38 4.63 -0.47 12.77
N MET A 39 3.61 -0.02 12.06
CA MET A 39 3.49 -0.30 10.63
C MET A 39 4.62 0.39 9.86
N ALA A 40 5.21 -0.33 8.90
CA ALA A 40 6.21 0.22 8.01
C ALA A 40 5.68 1.48 7.31
N LYS A 41 6.54 2.50 7.17
CA LYS A 41 6.20 3.75 6.48
C LYS A 41 5.91 3.53 4.99
N GLU A 42 6.56 2.53 4.41
CA GLU A 42 6.48 2.18 3.00
C GLU A 42 6.59 0.65 2.84
N ILE A 43 5.64 0.07 2.12
CA ILE A 43 5.64 -1.34 1.70
C ILE A 43 5.59 -1.36 0.18
N LYS A 44 6.51 -2.09 -0.44
CA LYS A 44 6.55 -2.35 -1.87
C LYS A 44 6.41 -3.84 -2.12
N LEU A 45 5.46 -4.21 -2.96
CA LEU A 45 5.25 -5.58 -3.40
C LEU A 45 5.35 -5.56 -4.91
N SER A 46 6.22 -6.40 -5.47
CA SER A 46 6.43 -6.45 -6.92
C SER A 46 6.06 -7.81 -7.48
N LYS A 47 5.61 -7.80 -8.75
CA LYS A 47 5.20 -9.01 -9.48
C LYS A 47 4.14 -9.84 -8.74
N VAL A 48 3.14 -9.15 -8.21
CA VAL A 48 2.03 -9.79 -7.52
C VAL A 48 0.99 -10.21 -8.55
N GLN A 49 0.48 -11.44 -8.43
CA GLN A 49 -0.57 -11.94 -9.31
C GLN A 49 -1.92 -11.34 -8.93
N GLY A 50 -2.54 -10.63 -9.86
CA GLY A 50 -3.85 -10.02 -9.74
C GLY A 50 -3.86 -8.65 -9.04
N PRO A 51 -4.93 -7.87 -9.27
CA PRO A 51 -5.11 -6.58 -8.63
C PRO A 51 -5.41 -6.73 -7.14
N ILE A 52 -4.98 -5.77 -6.31
CA ILE A 52 -5.46 -5.66 -4.92
C ILE A 52 -6.95 -5.36 -4.92
N ILE A 53 -7.70 -6.14 -4.13
CA ILE A 53 -9.09 -5.85 -3.80
C ILE A 53 -9.08 -4.83 -2.68
N LEU A 54 -9.55 -3.62 -2.97
CA LEU A 54 -9.67 -2.56 -2.00
C LEU A 54 -11.10 -2.51 -1.45
N SER A 55 -11.24 -2.13 -0.19
CA SER A 55 -12.55 -1.93 0.43
C SER A 55 -13.29 -0.74 -0.18
N GLU A 56 -14.60 -0.65 0.07
CA GLU A 56 -15.44 0.49 -0.32
C GLU A 56 -14.99 1.83 0.30
N ARG A 57 -14.17 1.78 1.36
CA ARG A 57 -13.60 2.96 2.02
C ARG A 57 -12.39 3.53 1.28
N ALA A 58 -11.86 2.80 0.30
CA ALA A 58 -10.76 3.27 -0.52
C ALA A 58 -11.26 4.32 -1.52
N GLU A 59 -10.78 5.54 -1.38
CA GLU A 59 -11.10 6.62 -2.31
C GLU A 59 -10.15 6.55 -3.51
N ASN A 60 -10.70 6.43 -4.72
CA ASN A 60 -9.89 6.56 -5.94
C ASN A 60 -9.56 8.03 -6.16
N ILE A 61 -8.29 8.39 -5.98
CA ILE A 61 -7.84 9.78 -6.05
C ILE A 61 -7.19 10.12 -7.38
N LYS A 62 -6.73 9.12 -8.15
CA LYS A 62 -6.10 9.35 -9.45
C LYS A 62 -6.01 8.10 -10.29
N ILE A 63 -6.31 8.24 -11.58
CA ILE A 63 -5.89 7.30 -12.61
C ILE A 63 -4.71 7.95 -13.35
N VAL A 64 -3.58 7.26 -13.39
CA VAL A 64 -2.38 7.72 -14.11
C VAL A 64 -2.14 6.77 -15.26
N VAL A 65 -2.24 7.29 -16.48
CA VAL A 65 -1.88 6.56 -17.69
C VAL A 65 -0.41 6.85 -17.97
N GLU A 66 0.46 5.86 -17.78
CA GLU A 66 1.87 5.94 -18.15
C GLU A 66 2.07 5.21 -19.50
N ASN A 67 2.77 5.84 -20.44
CA ASN A 67 3.19 5.25 -21.72
C ASN A 67 2.07 4.59 -22.55
N ASN A 68 1.02 5.35 -22.86
CA ASN A 68 -0.11 5.02 -23.76
C ASN A 68 -0.91 3.72 -23.51
N ASN A 69 -0.47 2.81 -22.64
CA ASN A 69 -1.15 1.54 -22.35
C ASN A 69 -1.14 1.13 -20.87
N LEU A 70 -0.20 1.65 -20.06
CA LEU A 70 -0.05 1.22 -18.66
C LEU A 70 -0.95 2.06 -17.74
N LYS A 71 -2.08 1.50 -17.33
CA LYS A 71 -2.98 2.16 -16.38
C LYS A 71 -2.49 1.85 -14.96
N SER A 72 -2.03 2.88 -14.26
CA SER A 72 -1.84 2.83 -12.82
C SER A 72 -2.97 3.55 -12.10
N LYS A 73 -3.34 3.06 -10.93
CA LYS A 73 -4.40 3.62 -10.10
C LYS A 73 -3.83 3.98 -8.74
N LYS A 74 -4.22 5.14 -8.25
CA LYS A 74 -3.84 5.61 -6.92
C LYS A 74 -5.09 5.76 -6.08
N TYR A 75 -5.01 5.20 -4.88
CA TYR A 75 -6.07 5.19 -3.90
C TYR A 75 -5.60 5.80 -2.61
N GLN A 76 -6.55 6.29 -1.82
CA GLN A 76 -6.32 6.69 -0.45
C GLN A 76 -7.20 5.84 0.47
N LEU A 77 -6.59 5.33 1.52
CA LEU A 77 -7.25 4.51 2.52
C LEU A 77 -7.08 5.13 3.90
N SER A 78 -8.18 5.26 4.63
CA SER A 78 -8.19 5.83 5.99
C SER A 78 -8.52 4.74 7.00
N ASN A 79 -7.71 4.64 8.07
CA ASN A 79 -7.95 3.67 9.14
C ASN A 79 -9.30 3.95 9.84
N LYS A 80 -10.03 2.89 10.19
CA LYS A 80 -11.37 2.98 10.81
C LYS A 80 -11.34 3.57 12.22
N HIS A 81 -10.28 3.31 12.97
CA HIS A 81 -10.12 3.73 14.36
C HIS A 81 -9.38 5.06 14.52
N ASN A 82 -8.61 5.46 13.51
CA ASN A 82 -7.88 6.72 13.47
C ASN A 82 -7.93 7.34 12.06
N PRO A 83 -8.99 8.11 11.72
CA PRO A 83 -9.15 8.71 10.39
C PRO A 83 -8.07 9.73 10.00
N LYS A 84 -7.28 10.23 10.95
CA LYS A 84 -6.12 11.08 10.67
C LYS A 84 -4.97 10.27 10.07
N LEU A 85 -4.93 8.96 10.32
CA LEU A 85 -3.94 8.08 9.74
C LEU A 85 -4.40 7.61 8.36
N LYS A 86 -3.72 8.13 7.33
CA LYS A 86 -4.01 7.85 5.92
C LYS A 86 -2.88 7.13 5.23
N PHE A 87 -3.25 6.31 4.26
CA PHE A 87 -2.35 5.56 3.41
C PHE A 87 -2.63 5.86 1.94
N SER A 88 -1.58 6.10 1.18
CA SER A 88 -1.58 6.12 -0.28
C SER A 88 -1.29 4.70 -0.76
N ILE A 89 -2.16 4.16 -1.60
CA ILE A 89 -1.96 2.87 -2.26
C ILE A 89 -1.82 3.15 -3.75
N TYR A 90 -0.67 2.79 -4.32
CA TYR A 90 -0.40 2.88 -5.73
C TYR A 90 -0.36 1.47 -6.30
N ASN A 91 -1.17 1.25 -7.35
CA ASN A 91 -1.29 -0.01 -8.06
C ASN A 91 -0.85 0.24 -9.51
N LYS A 92 0.22 -0.40 -9.93
CA LYS A 92 0.78 -0.31 -11.28
C LYS A 92 0.66 -1.67 -11.95
N HIS A 93 -0.08 -1.73 -13.05
CA HIS A 93 -0.07 -2.88 -13.94
C HIS A 93 1.32 -2.99 -14.59
N VAL A 94 1.90 -4.19 -14.63
CA VAL A 94 3.26 -4.41 -15.17
C VAL A 94 3.20 -5.25 -16.44
N HIS A 95 2.60 -6.44 -16.39
CA HIS A 95 2.48 -7.36 -17.52
C HIS A 95 1.32 -8.34 -17.27
N GLU A 96 0.51 -8.70 -18.27
CA GLU A 96 -0.60 -9.68 -18.14
C GLU A 96 -1.44 -9.49 -16.87
N GLU A 97 -1.23 -10.32 -15.84
CA GLU A 97 -1.91 -10.30 -14.55
C GLU A 97 -0.98 -9.89 -13.40
N GLU A 98 0.24 -9.42 -13.69
CA GLU A 98 1.21 -8.96 -12.71
C GLU A 98 1.08 -7.46 -12.40
N PHE A 99 1.18 -7.15 -11.11
CA PHE A 99 1.08 -5.80 -10.58
C PHE A 99 2.21 -5.49 -9.60
N ASP A 100 2.64 -4.23 -9.63
CA ASP A 100 3.47 -3.62 -8.61
C ASP A 100 2.58 -2.76 -7.69
N PHE A 101 2.74 -2.96 -6.39
CA PHE A 101 2.02 -2.24 -5.35
C PHE A 101 2.98 -1.46 -4.46
N GLU A 102 2.57 -0.25 -4.14
CA GLU A 102 3.25 0.60 -3.17
C GLU A 102 2.24 1.18 -2.19
N ILE A 103 2.45 0.90 -0.91
CA ILE A 103 1.63 1.40 0.19
C ILE A 103 2.49 2.35 1.02
N LYS A 104 2.03 3.58 1.19
CA LYS A 104 2.75 4.65 1.89
C LYS A 104 1.86 5.33 2.92
N LYS A 105 2.36 5.53 4.13
CA LYS A 105 1.73 6.40 5.14
C LYS A 105 1.89 7.87 4.74
N ILE A 106 0.80 8.64 4.69
CA ILE A 106 0.81 10.02 4.12
C ILE A 106 0.45 11.17 5.07
N PHE A 107 0.07 10.88 6.32
CA PHE A 107 -0.26 11.83 7.42
C PHE A 107 -1.41 12.83 7.18
#